data_AF-A0A660N3P6-F1
#
_entry.id   AF-A0A660N3P6-F1
#
_cell.length_a   1.000
_cell.length_b   1.000
_cell.length_c   1.000
_cell.angle_alpha   90.00
_cell.angle_beta   90.00
_cell.angle_gamma   90.00
#
_symmetry.space_group_name_H-M   'P 1'
#
loop_
_entity.id
_entity.type
_entity.pdbx_description
1 polymer ?
#
loop_
_entity_poly.entity_id
_entity_poly.type
_entity_poly.pdbx_seq_one_letter_code
_entity_poly.pdbx_strand_id
1 'polypeptide(L)'
;MNILISNDDGYLSQGIATLARIAGEFANVRVVAPERDRSGVSNSLTLDRPLKIRSAENGFYYVSGTPTDCIHLGLHALADFQPDLVLSGINHGSNLGDDTLYSGTVAAATEAYLMGIPAVAFSL
;
A
#
# COMPACT_ATOMS: atom_id res chain seq x y z
N MET A 1 -12.84 -6.47 -11.56
CA MET A 1 -12.03 -5.34 -11.10
C MET A 1 -11.03 -5.86 -10.09
N ASN A 2 -9.75 -5.59 -10.32
CA ASN A 2 -8.64 -5.95 -9.45
C ASN A 2 -8.23 -4.71 -8.64
N ILE A 3 -8.16 -4.84 -7.32
CA ILE A 3 -7.74 -3.74 -6.42
C ILE A 3 -6.48 -4.16 -5.68
N LEU A 4 -5.42 -3.36 -5.83
CA LEU A 4 -4.21 -3.48 -5.01
C LEU A 4 -4.34 -2.55 -3.79
N ILE A 5 -4.05 -3.06 -2.60
CA ILE A 5 -4.17 -2.33 -1.34
C ILE A 5 -2.81 -2.27 -0.65
N SER A 6 -2.45 -1.09 -0.15
CA SER A 6 -1.25 -0.82 0.67
C SER A 6 -1.59 0.11 1.85
N ASN A 7 -0.61 0.39 2.71
CA ASN A 7 -0.66 1.39 3.78
C ASN A 7 0.76 1.75 4.26
N ASP A 8 0.86 2.61 5.28
CA ASP A 8 2.10 2.85 6.04
C ASP A 8 2.09 2.32 7.48
N ASP A 9 0.94 2.00 8.07
CA ASP A 9 0.87 1.35 9.40
C ASP A 9 1.42 -0.10 9.42
N GLY A 10 1.54 -0.74 8.25
CA GLY A 10 2.01 -2.10 8.06
C GLY A 10 0.90 -3.16 7.88
N TYR A 11 1.29 -4.35 7.42
CA TYR A 11 0.37 -5.39 6.95
C TYR A 11 -0.56 -5.99 8.02
N LEU A 12 -0.23 -5.83 9.31
CA LEU A 12 -1.04 -6.30 10.44
C LEU A 12 -1.99 -5.23 11.00
N SER A 13 -2.01 -4.01 10.43
CA SER A 13 -2.85 -2.95 10.96
C SER A 13 -4.34 -3.25 10.77
N GLN A 14 -5.16 -2.77 11.72
CA GLN A 14 -6.61 -2.95 11.64
C GLN A 14 -7.22 -2.22 10.45
N GLY A 15 -6.65 -1.05 10.08
CA GLY A 15 -7.13 -0.22 8.98
C GLY A 15 -7.05 -0.94 7.63
N ILE A 16 -5.90 -1.55 7.32
CA ILE A 16 -5.73 -2.26 6.05
C ILE A 16 -6.54 -3.56 6.01
N ALA A 17 -6.65 -4.29 7.13
CA ALA A 17 -7.51 -5.46 7.23
C ALA A 17 -8.98 -5.12 6.97
N THR A 18 -9.45 -3.97 7.50
CA THR A 18 -10.82 -3.49 7.29
C THR A 18 -11.05 -3.08 5.84
N LEU A 19 -10.12 -2.34 5.25
CA LEU A 19 -10.19 -1.91 3.86
C LEU A 19 -10.21 -3.10 2.89
N ALA A 20 -9.33 -4.09 3.10
CA ALA A 20 -9.27 -5.29 2.30
C ALA A 20 -10.55 -6.13 2.40
N ARG A 21 -11.10 -6.27 3.61
CA ARG A 21 -12.37 -6.98 3.82
C ARG A 21 -13.51 -6.33 3.05
N ILE A 22 -13.67 -5.01 3.15
CA ILE A 22 -14.77 -4.27 2.50
C ILE A 22 -14.60 -4.26 0.98
N ALA A 23 -13.38 -3.98 0.49
CA ALA A 23 -13.10 -4.02 -0.95
C ALA A 23 -13.32 -5.41 -1.55
N GLY A 24 -13.05 -6.46 -0.79
CA GLY A 24 -13.27 -7.85 -1.18
C GLY A 24 -14.74 -8.23 -1.39
N GLU A 25 -15.68 -7.43 -0.91
CA GLU A 25 -17.12 -7.65 -1.14
C GLU A 25 -17.53 -7.38 -2.59
N PHE A 26 -16.72 -6.61 -3.35
CA PHE A 26 -17.06 -6.21 -4.73
C PHE A 26 -15.90 -6.26 -5.73
N ALA A 27 -14.68 -6.60 -5.30
CA ALA A 27 -13.49 -6.68 -6.17
C ALA A 27 -12.57 -7.84 -5.80
N ASN A 28 -11.70 -8.22 -6.74
CA ASN A 28 -10.59 -9.13 -6.47
C ASN A 28 -9.44 -8.34 -5.82
N VAL A 29 -9.14 -8.64 -4.56
CA VAL A 29 -8.22 -7.83 -3.74
C VAL A 29 -6.87 -8.53 -3.58
N ARG A 30 -5.79 -7.75 -3.73
CA ARG A 30 -4.44 -8.13 -3.32
C ARG A 30 -3.89 -7.08 -2.37
N VAL A 31 -3.34 -7.52 -1.24
CA VAL A 31 -2.70 -6.65 -0.27
C VAL A 31 -1.19 -6.81 -0.36
N VAL A 32 -0.47 -5.70 -0.50
CA VAL A 32 0.99 -5.63 -0.40
C VAL A 32 1.34 -4.43 0.47
N ALA A 33 1.89 -4.67 1.66
CA ALA A 33 2.11 -3.62 2.66
C ALA A 33 3.48 -3.76 3.36
N PRO A 34 3.96 -2.73 4.07
CA PRO A 34 5.19 -2.82 4.84
C PRO A 34 5.13 -3.88 5.95
N GLU A 35 6.27 -4.51 6.26
CA GLU A 35 6.40 -5.45 7.39
C GLU A 35 6.14 -4.80 8.75
N ARG A 36 6.41 -3.50 8.87
CA ARG A 36 6.31 -2.70 10.09
C ARG A 36 5.78 -1.31 9.76
N ASP A 37 5.41 -0.56 10.79
CA ASP A 37 5.07 0.86 10.68
C ASP A 37 6.19 1.64 9.95
N ARG A 38 5.77 2.41 8.94
CA ARG A 38 6.56 3.28 8.07
C ARG A 38 5.93 4.67 7.98
N SER A 39 5.29 5.14 9.04
CA SER A 39 4.77 6.51 9.12
C SER A 39 5.87 7.55 8.86
N GLY A 40 5.54 8.58 8.08
CA GLY A 40 6.43 9.72 7.82
C GLY A 40 7.57 9.47 6.83
N VAL A 41 7.58 8.33 6.12
CA VAL A 41 8.65 8.02 5.16
C VAL A 41 8.48 8.68 3.79
N SER A 42 7.36 9.39 3.56
CA SER A 42 7.03 10.03 2.27
C SER A 42 7.18 9.05 1.09
N ASN A 43 7.49 9.56 -0.11
CA ASN A 43 7.71 8.79 -1.35
C ASN A 43 9.10 8.12 -1.42
N SER A 44 9.66 7.68 -0.29
CA SER A 44 10.99 7.07 -0.31
C SER A 44 10.98 5.70 -0.99
N LEU A 45 11.99 5.47 -1.84
CA LEU A 45 12.28 4.19 -2.47
C LEU A 45 13.56 3.59 -1.87
N THR A 46 13.54 2.28 -1.62
CA THR A 46 14.73 1.56 -1.17
C THR A 46 15.60 1.20 -2.38
N LEU A 47 16.75 1.86 -2.54
CA LEU A 47 17.68 1.65 -3.66
C LEU A 47 19.05 1.12 -3.23
N ASP A 48 19.36 1.14 -1.94
CA ASP A 48 20.68 0.83 -1.37
C ASP A 48 20.81 -0.63 -0.88
N ARG A 49 19.71 -1.38 -0.85
CA ARG A 49 19.66 -2.78 -0.41
C ARG A 49 18.55 -3.57 -1.11
N PRO A 50 18.66 -4.90 -1.20
CA PRO A 50 17.58 -5.72 -1.74
C PRO A 50 16.35 -5.73 -0.81
N LEU A 51 15.18 -5.76 -1.44
CA LEU A 51 13.88 -5.93 -0.78
C LEU A 51 13.44 -7.40 -0.77
N LYS A 52 12.72 -7.81 0.26
CA LYS A 52 12.08 -9.13 0.35
C LYS A 52 10.58 -8.95 0.37
N ILE A 53 9.88 -9.71 -0.47
CA ILE A 53 8.44 -9.89 -0.43
C ILE A 53 8.13 -11.28 0.13
N ARG A 54 7.14 -11.37 1.02
CA ARG A 54 6.73 -12.62 1.67
C ARG A 54 5.22 -12.66 1.78
N SER A 55 4.66 -13.86 1.82
CA SER A 55 3.24 -14.07 2.10
C SER A 55 3.04 -14.35 3.59
N ALA A 56 2.02 -13.74 4.19
CA ALA A 56 1.56 -13.99 5.54
C ALA A 56 0.38 -14.98 5.55
N GLU A 57 0.10 -15.57 6.71
CA GLU A 57 -0.96 -16.59 6.87
C GLU A 57 -2.37 -16.05 6.55
N ASN A 58 -2.59 -14.73 6.67
CA ASN A 58 -3.83 -14.07 6.29
C ASN A 58 -3.98 -13.84 4.77
N GLY A 59 -3.04 -14.33 3.97
CA GLY A 59 -3.02 -14.17 2.51
C GLY A 59 -2.44 -12.84 2.02
N PHE A 60 -2.01 -11.94 2.91
CA PHE A 60 -1.41 -10.67 2.52
C PHE A 60 0.06 -10.87 2.13
N TYR A 61 0.57 -10.01 1.26
CA TYR A 61 1.99 -9.87 1.04
C TYR A 61 2.54 -8.75 1.92
N TYR A 62 3.73 -8.96 2.45
CA TYR A 62 4.47 -7.92 3.15
C TYR A 62 5.89 -7.75 2.62
N VAL A 63 6.37 -6.52 2.68
CA VAL A 63 7.65 -6.10 2.12
C VAL A 63 8.53 -5.50 3.21
N SER A 64 9.82 -5.85 3.18
CA SER A 64 10.85 -5.25 4.05
C SER A 64 11.24 -3.81 3.63
N GLY A 65 10.29 -3.00 3.18
CA GLY A 65 10.48 -1.73 2.46
C GLY A 65 9.51 -0.64 2.90
N THR A 66 9.32 0.36 2.05
CA THR A 66 8.41 1.50 2.22
C THR A 66 7.04 1.23 1.56
N PRO A 67 6.02 2.07 1.79
CA PRO A 67 4.74 1.96 1.08
C PRO A 67 4.89 2.07 -0.45
N THR A 68 5.77 2.95 -0.92
CA THR A 68 6.13 3.12 -2.35
C THR A 68 6.78 1.85 -2.92
N ASP A 69 7.71 1.24 -2.17
CA ASP A 69 8.30 -0.06 -2.55
C ASP A 69 7.23 -1.15 -2.70
N CYS A 70 6.20 -1.14 -1.83
CA CYS A 70 5.10 -2.10 -1.89
C CYS A 70 4.28 -1.97 -3.18
N ILE A 71 4.06 -0.73 -3.66
CA ILE A 71 3.40 -0.48 -4.93
C ILE A 71 4.25 -1.03 -6.08
N HIS A 72 5.52 -0.66 -6.17
CA HIS A 72 6.41 -1.16 -7.23
C HIS A 72 6.47 -2.69 -7.28
N LEU A 73 6.67 -3.34 -6.14
CA LEU A 73 6.74 -4.80 -6.09
C LEU A 73 5.38 -5.45 -6.37
N GLY A 74 4.29 -4.84 -5.89
CA GLY A 74 2.93 -5.30 -6.17
C GLY A 74 2.58 -5.27 -7.66
N LEU A 75 3.11 -4.30 -8.41
CA LEU A 75 2.89 -4.16 -9.85
C LEU A 75 3.83 -5.02 -10.70
N HIS A 76 5.09 -5.12 -10.32
CA HIS A 76 6.12 -5.72 -11.19
C HIS A 76 6.58 -7.11 -10.77
N ALA A 77 6.62 -7.41 -9.47
CA ALA A 77 7.05 -8.73 -8.98
C ALA A 77 5.90 -9.74 -8.93
N LEU A 78 4.66 -9.26 -8.87
CA LEU A 78 3.44 -10.07 -8.80
C LEU A 78 2.60 -9.93 -10.08
N ALA A 79 3.23 -10.20 -11.22
CA ALA A 79 2.70 -9.93 -12.57
C ALA A 79 1.43 -10.72 -12.94
N ASP A 80 1.02 -11.71 -12.14
CA ASP A 80 -0.26 -12.41 -12.26
C ASP A 80 -1.47 -11.56 -11.87
N PHE A 81 -1.24 -10.36 -11.32
CA PHE A 81 -2.28 -9.44 -10.89
C PHE A 81 -2.04 -8.04 -11.45
N GLN A 82 -2.94 -7.62 -12.33
CA GLN A 82 -2.95 -6.27 -12.90
C GLN A 82 -4.06 -5.46 -12.23
N PRO A 83 -3.73 -4.50 -11.35
CA PRO A 83 -4.73 -3.70 -10.66
C PRO A 83 -5.36 -2.66 -11.58
N ASP A 84 -6.69 -2.53 -11.46
CA ASP A 84 -7.47 -1.45 -12.09
C ASP A 84 -7.51 -0.20 -11.20
N LEU A 85 -7.23 -0.36 -9.90
CA LEU A 85 -7.30 0.68 -8.87
C LEU A 85 -6.36 0.33 -7.71
N VAL A 86 -5.74 1.36 -7.12
CA VAL A 86 -4.97 1.25 -5.88
C VAL A 86 -5.69 1.96 -4.74
N LEU A 87 -5.81 1.30 -3.59
CA LEU A 87 -6.30 1.91 -2.36
C LEU A 87 -5.18 1.92 -1.31
N SER A 88 -4.96 3.05 -0.66
CA SER A 88 -3.96 3.19 0.40
C SER A 88 -4.60 3.57 1.73
N GLY A 89 -4.32 2.81 2.79
CA GLY A 89 -4.83 3.05 4.14
C GLY A 89 -5.56 1.82 4.73
N ILE A 90 -6.55 1.98 5.60
CA ILE A 90 -6.98 3.24 6.22
C ILE A 90 -5.96 3.63 7.30
N ASN A 91 -5.38 4.82 7.18
CA ASN A 91 -4.38 5.31 8.12
C ASN A 91 -4.98 5.57 9.51
N HIS A 92 -4.24 5.25 10.58
CA HIS A 92 -4.59 5.65 11.94
C HIS A 92 -4.18 7.10 12.22
N GLY A 93 -5.03 8.02 11.78
CA GLY A 93 -4.85 9.47 11.94
C GLY A 93 -4.98 10.19 10.61
N SER A 94 -5.13 11.51 10.68
CA SER A 94 -5.41 12.33 9.52
C SER A 94 -4.15 12.72 8.74
N ASN A 95 -4.30 12.96 7.44
CA ASN A 95 -3.27 13.58 6.62
C ASN A 95 -3.84 14.86 6.01
N LEU A 96 -3.63 15.99 6.69
CA LEU A 96 -4.25 17.28 6.34
C LEU A 96 -3.17 18.30 5.96
N GLY A 97 -3.44 19.10 4.92
CA GLY A 97 -2.51 20.16 4.49
C GLY A 97 -1.11 19.61 4.21
N ASP A 98 -0.11 20.13 4.92
CA ASP A 98 1.31 19.82 4.70
C ASP A 98 1.69 18.38 5.09
N ASP A 99 0.89 17.69 5.91
CA ASP A 99 1.12 16.28 6.28
C ASP A 99 1.16 15.37 5.05
N THR A 100 0.44 15.76 4.00
CA THR A 100 0.37 15.02 2.74
C THR A 100 1.74 14.88 2.06
N LEU A 101 2.67 15.79 2.31
CA LEU A 101 4.03 15.73 1.76
C LEU A 101 4.88 14.63 2.43
N TYR A 102 4.57 14.26 3.66
CA TYR A 102 5.34 13.31 4.47
C TYR A 102 4.63 11.96 4.65
N SER A 103 3.34 11.89 4.34
CA SER A 103 2.50 10.71 4.54
C SER A 103 2.91 9.54 3.63
N GLY A 104 3.14 8.37 4.23
CA GLY A 104 3.38 7.13 3.51
C GLY A 104 2.09 6.60 2.86
N THR A 105 0.94 6.81 3.52
CA THR A 105 -0.37 6.49 2.95
C THR A 105 -0.64 7.29 1.66
N VAL A 106 -0.40 8.61 1.65
CA VAL A 106 -0.53 9.44 0.42
C VAL A 106 0.53 9.07 -0.61
N ALA A 107 1.75 8.75 -0.17
CA ALA A 107 2.84 8.37 -1.05
C ALA A 107 2.54 7.11 -1.87
N ALA A 108 1.97 6.07 -1.26
CA ALA A 108 1.59 4.85 -1.98
C ALA A 108 0.51 5.13 -3.05
N ALA A 109 -0.47 5.99 -2.78
CA ALA A 109 -1.46 6.37 -3.79
C ALA A 109 -0.83 7.20 -4.92
N THR A 110 0.09 8.10 -4.57
CA THR A 110 0.84 8.92 -5.53
C THR A 110 1.67 8.05 -6.47
N GLU A 111 2.38 7.05 -5.93
CA GLU A 111 3.20 6.14 -6.73
C GLU A 111 2.36 5.35 -7.73
N ALA A 112 1.22 4.83 -7.30
CA ALA A 112 0.30 4.13 -8.19
C ALA A 112 -0.20 5.02 -9.34
N TYR A 113 -0.52 6.28 -9.03
CA TYR A 113 -0.91 7.26 -10.04
C TYR A 113 0.22 7.56 -11.03
N LEU A 114 1.46 7.69 -10.55
CA LEU A 114 2.64 7.89 -11.41
C LEU A 114 2.88 6.68 -12.34
N MET A 115 2.46 5.48 -11.92
CA MET A 115 2.46 4.27 -12.73
C MET A 115 1.25 4.13 -13.67
N GLY A 116 0.38 5.15 -13.73
CA GLY A 116 -0.77 5.20 -14.62
C GLY A 116 -2.02 4.47 -14.10
N ILE A 117 -2.05 4.13 -12.81
CA ILE A 117 -3.19 3.45 -12.18
C ILE A 117 -3.95 4.44 -11.28
N PRO A 118 -5.28 4.59 -11.44
CA PRO A 118 -6.08 5.40 -10.52
C PRO A 118 -5.86 4.98 -9.06
N ALA A 119 -5.81 5.95 -8.15
CA ALA A 119 -5.53 5.66 -6.75
C ALA A 119 -6.28 6.57 -5.77
N VAL A 120 -6.56 6.04 -4.58
CA VAL A 120 -7.24 6.76 -3.48
C VAL A 120 -6.54 6.46 -2.15
N ALA A 121 -6.29 7.50 -1.35
CA ALA A 121 -5.76 7.40 0.01
C ALA A 121 -6.87 7.65 1.05
N PHE A 122 -6.89 6.86 2.13
CA PHE A 122 -7.87 6.96 3.21
C PHE A 122 -7.19 7.18 4.56
N SER A 123 -7.71 8.13 5.32
CA SER A 123 -7.24 8.50 6.65
C SER A 123 -8.45 8.77 7.56
N LEU A 124 -8.37 8.36 8.83
CA LEU A 124 -9.39 8.64 9.85
C LEU A 124 -9.30 10.05 10.42
#